data_AF-A0A849VMR4-F1
#
_entry.id   AF-A0A849VMR4-F1
#
_cell.length_a   1.000
_cell.length_b   1.000
_cell.length_c   1.000
_cell.angle_alpha   90.00
_cell.angle_beta   90.00
_cell.angle_gamma   90.00
#
_symmetry.space_group_name_H-M   'P 1'
#
loop_
_entity.id
_entity.type
_entity.pdbx_description
1 polymer ?
#
loop_
_entity_poly.entity_id
_entity_poly.type
_entity_poly.pdbx_seq_one_letter_code
_entity_poly.pdbx_strand_id
1 'polypeptide(L)' 'MKLNPMLRLIAGLMLLLSLVLTQYVNANWIWFSVFIAANLIQSAFTNWCPMITLLKQLGVKE' A
#
# COMPACT_ATOMS: atom_id res chain seq x y z
N MET A 1 -15.87 -3.64 9.98
CA MET A 1 -15.21 -4.78 9.31
C MET A 1 -13.74 -4.67 9.65
N LYS A 2 -13.13 -5.72 10.24
CA LYS A 2 -11.78 -5.62 10.84
C LYS A 2 -10.81 -4.91 9.88
N LEU A 3 -10.08 -3.91 10.38
CA LEU A 3 -9.09 -3.11 9.64
C LEU A 3 -8.05 -3.97 8.88
N ASN A 4 -7.63 -5.08 9.48
CA ASN A 4 -6.53 -5.92 9.00
C ASN A 4 -6.78 -6.63 7.65
N PRO A 5 -7.93 -7.29 7.41
CA PRO A 5 -8.23 -7.88 6.10
C PRO A 5 -8.40 -6.86 4.98
N MET A 6 -9.01 -5.70 5.26
CA MET A 6 -9.15 -4.65 4.25
C MET A 6 -7.80 -4.03 3.89
N LEU A 7 -6.94 -3.82 4.89
CA LEU A 7 -5.56 -3.37 4.71
C LEU A 7 -4.76 -4.32 3.79
N ARG A 8 -4.82 -5.63 4.05
CA ARG A 8 -4.10 -6.63 3.24
C ARG A 8 -4.57 -6.66 1.79
N LEU A 9 -5.88 -6.54 1.58
CA LEU A 9 -6.48 -6.54 0.24
C LEU A 9 -6.07 -5.29 -0.55
N ILE A 10 -6.17 -4.12 0.07
CA ILE A 10 -5.82 -2.84 -0.56
C ILE A 10 -4.32 -2.75 -0.81
N ALA A 11 -3.49 -3.22 0.13
CA ALA A 11 -2.04 -3.26 -0.07
C ALA A 11 -1.65 -4.14 -1.26
N GLY A 12 -2.27 -5.32 -1.40
CA GLY A 12 -2.06 -6.22 -2.53
C GLY A 12 -2.50 -5.61 -3.87
N LEU A 13 -3.68 -4.97 -3.90
CA LEU A 13 -4.17 -4.28 -5.10
C LEU A 13 -3.26 -3.13 -5.52
N MET A 14 -2.80 -2.32 -4.56
CA MET A 14 -1.95 -1.16 -4.86
C MET A 14 -0.58 -1.59 -5.39
N LEU A 15 -0.03 -2.70 -4.89
CA LEU A 15 1.21 -3.31 -5.39
C LEU A 15 1.06 -3.86 -6.81
N LEU A 16 -0.03 -4.58 -7.10
CA LEU A 16 -0.33 -5.04 -8.46
C LEU A 16 -0.48 -3.88 -9.43
N LEU A 17 -1.16 -2.81 -9.00
CA LEU A 17 -1.36 -1.63 -9.81
C LEU A 17 -0.02 -0.95 -10.14
N SER A 18 0.87 -0.77 -9.14
CA SER A 18 2.21 -0.22 -9.37
C SER A 18 3.09 -1.11 -10.26
N LEU A 19 2.98 -2.44 -10.15
CA LEU A 19 3.67 -3.38 -11.04
C LEU A 19 3.19 -3.23 -12.48
N VAL A 20 1.88 -3.24 -12.72
CA VAL A 20 1.28 -3.04 -14.06
C VAL A 20 1.69 -1.69 -14.64
N LEU A 21 1.76 -0.66 -13.82
CA LEU A 21 2.22 0.65 -14.26
C LEU A 21 3.71 0.63 -14.64
N THR A 22 4.57 -0.06 -13.86
CA THR A 22 6.00 -0.23 -14.17
C THR A 22 6.23 -0.85 -15.54
N GLN A 23 5.49 -1.90 -15.88
CA GLN A 23 5.63 -2.61 -17.16
C GLN A 23 5.03 -1.85 -18.35
N TYR A 24 4.01 -1.02 -18.15
CA TYR A 24 3.37 -0.25 -19.22
C TYR A 24 3.95 1.15 -19.46
N VAL A 25 4.55 1.80 -18.46
CA VAL A 25 5.02 3.19 -18.57
C VAL A 25 6.53 3.28 -18.65
N ASN A 26 7.27 2.79 -17.63
CA ASN A 26 8.72 2.86 -17.59
C ASN A 26 9.29 1.97 -16.47
N ALA A 27 10.38 1.24 -16.75
CA ALA A 27 11.07 0.39 -15.77
C ALA A 27 11.54 1.16 -14.51
N ASN A 28 11.74 2.47 -14.62
CA ASN A 28 12.14 3.31 -13.49
C ASN A 28 11.06 3.39 -12.38
N TRP A 29 9.84 2.96 -12.65
CA TRP A 29 8.76 2.92 -11.66
C TRP A 29 8.85 1.77 -10.65
N ILE A 30 9.81 0.86 -10.83
CA ILE A 30 10.23 -0.09 -9.79
C ILE A 30 10.60 0.64 -8.50
N TRP A 31 11.29 1.79 -8.58
CA TRP A 31 11.65 2.57 -7.39
C TRP A 31 10.42 3.04 -6.61
N PHE A 32 9.33 3.37 -7.30
CA PHE A 32 8.07 3.73 -6.67
C PHE A 32 7.40 2.52 -6.01
N SER A 33 7.41 1.35 -6.67
CA SER A 33 6.94 0.09 -6.09
C SER A 33 7.74 -0.32 -4.85
N VAL A 34 9.08 -0.16 -4.91
CA VAL A 34 9.99 -0.43 -3.79
C VAL A 34 9.73 0.53 -2.63
N PHE A 35 9.50 1.82 -2.90
CA PHE A 35 9.18 2.80 -1.87
C PHE A 35 7.87 2.50 -1.15
N ILE A 36 6.83 2.08 -1.90
CA ILE A 36 5.55 1.64 -1.34
C ILE A 36 5.73 0.37 -0.49
N ALA A 37 6.47 -0.62 -1.00
CA ALA A 37 6.73 -1.87 -0.30
C ALA A 37 7.54 -1.66 0.99
N ALA A 38 8.57 -0.80 0.95
CA ALA A 38 9.36 -0.43 2.12
C ALA A 38 8.50 0.25 3.20
N ASN A 39 7.61 1.17 2.82
CA ASN A 39 6.65 1.79 3.75
C ASN A 39 5.68 0.76 4.36
N LEU A 40 5.21 -0.19 3.56
CA LEU A 40 4.33 -1.25 4.04
C LEU A 40 5.03 -2.20 5.03
N ILE A 41 6.30 -2.55 4.75
CA ILE A 41 7.15 -3.33 5.66
C ILE A 41 7.39 -2.56 6.95
N GLN A 42 7.76 -1.28 6.86
CA GLN A 42 7.95 -0.45 8.05
C GLN A 42 6.68 -0.38 8.90
N SER A 43 5.51 -0.26 8.26
CA SER A 43 4.23 -0.32 8.94
C SER A 43 3.95 -1.66 9.64
N ALA A 44 4.41 -2.78 9.11
CA ALA A 44 4.21 -4.09 9.73
C ALA A 44 4.97 -4.21 11.07
N PHE A 45 6.09 -3.49 11.21
CA PHE A 45 6.89 -3.45 12.44
C PHE A 45 6.48 -2.32 13.39
N THR A 46 6.18 -1.13 12.88
CA THR A 46 5.91 0.06 13.72
C THR A 46 4.41 0.27 14.03
N ASN A 47 3.50 -0.51 13.42
CA ASN A 47 2.03 -0.28 13.44
C ASN A 47 1.60 1.13 12.97
N TRP A 48 2.54 1.93 12.47
CA TRP A 48 2.32 3.28 11.96
C TRP A 48 2.21 3.18 10.44
N CYS A 49 0.98 3.06 9.94
CA CYS A 49 0.73 2.88 8.51
C CYS A 49 0.12 4.15 7.92
N PRO A 50 0.79 4.84 6.96
CA PRO A 50 0.15 5.92 6.22
C PRO A 50 -1.10 5.43 5.47
N MET A 51 -1.16 4.15 5.11
CA MET A 51 -2.34 3.54 4.48
C MET A 51 -3.52 3.38 5.46
N ILE A 52 -3.26 3.15 6.75
CA ILE A 52 -4.31 3.21 7.79
C ILE A 52 -4.80 4.64 7.93
N THR A 53 -3.92 5.64 7.92
CA THR A 53 -4.29 7.06 7.97
C THR A 53 -5.11 7.48 6.76
N LEU A 54 -4.76 7.00 5.55
CA LEU A 54 -5.52 7.18 4.32
C LEU A 54 -6.89 6.51 4.38
N LEU A 55 -6.99 5.28 4.90
CA LEU A 55 -8.28 4.59 5.09
C LEU A 55 -9.15 5.28 6.16
N LYS A 56 -8.53 5.77 7.25
CA LYS A 56 -9.19 6.61 8.27
C LYS A 56 -9.70 7.92 7.68
N GLN A 57 -8.93 8.55 6.79
CA GLN A 57 -9.33 9.75 6.05
C GLN A 57 -10.45 9.48 5.04
N LEU A 58 -10.46 8.30 4.41
CA LEU A 58 -11.53 7.83 3.53
C LEU A 58 -12.78 7.33 4.29
N GLY A 59 -12.84 7.49 5.61
CA GLY A 59 -14.03 7.21 6.41
C GLY A 59 -14.21 5.75 6.83
N VAL A 60 -13.21 4.89 6.60
CA VAL A 60 -13.23 3.51 7.08
C VAL A 60 -12.84 3.51 8.56
N LYS A 61 -13.85 3.45 9.45
CA LYS A 61 -13.67 3.20 10.88
C LYS A 61 -13.37 1.71 11.13
N GLU A 62 -12.53 1.49 12.15
CA GLU A 62 -11.94 0.20 12.61
C GLU A 62 -12.91 -0.99 12.69
#